data_AF-A0A974TLN5-F1
#
_entry.id   AF-A0A974TLN5-F1
#
_cell.length_a   1.000
_cell.length_b   1.000
_cell.length_c   1.000
_cell.angle_alpha   90.00
_cell.angle_beta   90.00
_cell.angle_gamma   90.00
#
_symmetry.space_group_name_H-M   'P 1'
#
loop_
_entity.id
_entity.type
_entity.pdbx_description
1 polymer ?
#
loop_
_entity_poly.entity_id
_entity_poly.type
_entity_poly.pdbx_seq_one_letter_code
_entity_poly.pdbx_strand_id
1 'polypeptide(L)'
;MQSARLAFYNFGLHVAPADSEAVRGFMLREPANFEAATRAQGFLGRSGYPGVPGTRSWGVQVFPRYIEGSGFTTAPSSLSLWADIESLMAFSYNGVHADALKNARAWNARQSWPPLVLWWVSATHRPDWQEGASRLEYLDDHGPSAHAFNFKQPYGPDGEEITIDRERVKEVAAQNATRQQDLLELVSKLKV
;
A
#
# COMPACT_ATOMS: atom_id res chain seq x y z
N MET A 1 -1.90 -8.23 -26.47
CA MET A 1 -0.89 -7.36 -25.84
C MET A 1 -1.04 -7.49 -24.34
N GLN A 2 0.04 -7.67 -23.58
CA GLN A 2 -0.10 -7.79 -22.13
C GLN A 2 -0.33 -6.39 -21.54
N SER A 3 -1.37 -6.25 -20.71
CA SER A 3 -1.77 -4.96 -20.12
C SER A 3 -0.75 -4.47 -19.08
N ALA A 4 -0.50 -3.16 -19.04
CA ALA A 4 0.29 -2.52 -17.99
C ALA A 4 -0.30 -2.82 -16.60
N ARG A 5 0.53 -2.72 -15.56
CA ARG A 5 0.15 -2.96 -14.16
C ARG A 5 0.46 -1.75 -13.32
N LEU A 6 -0.35 -1.48 -12.32
CA LEU A 6 -0.14 -0.41 -11.37
C LEU A 6 0.71 -0.91 -10.20
N ALA A 7 1.87 -0.32 -10.00
CA ALA A 7 2.68 -0.51 -8.81
C ALA A 7 2.26 0.46 -7.71
N PHE A 8 2.30 -0.01 -6.48
CA PHE A 8 2.00 0.74 -5.27
C PHE A 8 3.08 0.49 -4.23
N TYR A 9 3.61 1.55 -3.66
CA TYR A 9 4.49 1.52 -2.50
C TYR A 9 3.96 2.48 -1.43
N ASN A 10 3.95 2.04 -0.17
CA ASN A 10 3.71 2.92 0.97
C ASN A 10 4.83 2.81 1.99
N PHE A 11 4.99 3.88 2.75
CA PHE A 11 5.98 3.99 3.81
C PHE A 11 5.46 4.92 4.89
N GLY A 12 5.75 4.57 6.14
CA GLY A 12 5.55 5.45 7.28
C GLY A 12 6.54 5.13 8.39
N LEU A 13 6.43 5.85 9.50
CA LEU A 13 7.17 5.56 10.72
C LEU A 13 6.19 5.24 11.83
N HIS A 14 6.46 4.18 12.59
CA HIS A 14 5.70 3.91 13.80
C HIS A 14 6.04 4.93 14.90
N VAL A 15 5.12 5.13 15.84
CA VAL A 15 5.36 5.97 17.04
C VAL A 15 6.28 5.30 18.07
N ALA A 16 6.49 3.98 17.95
CA ALA A 16 7.28 3.16 18.86
C ALA A 16 7.76 1.86 18.13
N PRO A 17 8.68 1.08 18.72
CA PRO A 17 9.13 -0.19 18.14
C PRO A 17 7.97 -1.16 17.85
N ALA A 18 8.13 -2.02 16.84
CA ALA A 18 7.07 -2.90 16.33
C ALA A 18 6.52 -3.92 17.34
N ASP A 19 7.30 -4.27 18.37
CA ASP A 19 6.93 -5.17 19.47
C ASP A 19 6.31 -4.45 20.68
N SER A 20 6.19 -3.11 20.63
CA SER A 20 5.61 -2.32 21.71
C SER A 20 4.07 -2.39 21.73
N GLU A 21 3.50 -2.25 22.93
CA GLU A 21 2.04 -2.19 23.10
C GLU A 21 1.42 -1.01 22.33
N ALA A 22 2.16 0.09 22.16
CA ALA A 22 1.70 1.29 21.47
C ALA A 22 1.36 1.07 19.98
N VAL A 23 1.91 0.03 19.34
CA VAL A 23 1.62 -0.30 17.92
C VAL A 23 0.97 -1.68 17.76
N ARG A 24 0.61 -2.34 18.86
CA ARG A 24 0.03 -3.69 18.84
C ARG A 24 -1.26 -3.76 18.02
N GLY A 25 -2.09 -2.72 18.07
CA GLY A 25 -3.32 -2.66 17.28
C GLY A 25 -3.09 -2.72 15.76
N PHE A 26 -1.97 -2.17 15.28
CA PHE A 26 -1.52 -2.30 13.88
C PHE A 26 -1.09 -3.75 13.58
N MET A 27 -0.22 -4.30 14.42
CA MET A 27 0.35 -5.65 14.23
C MET A 27 -0.73 -6.73 14.21
N LEU A 28 -1.79 -6.59 15.01
CA LEU A 28 -2.93 -7.52 15.01
C LEU A 28 -3.78 -7.44 13.74
N ARG A 29 -3.82 -6.30 13.06
CA ARG A 29 -4.62 -6.07 11.85
C ARG A 29 -3.86 -6.39 10.56
N GLU A 30 -2.54 -6.28 10.57
CA GLU A 30 -1.71 -6.44 9.37
C GLU A 30 -1.95 -7.77 8.64
N PRO A 31 -2.02 -8.95 9.30
CA PRO A 31 -2.25 -10.21 8.58
C PRO A 31 -3.60 -10.24 7.86
N ALA A 32 -4.67 -9.76 8.51
CA ALA A 32 -6.00 -9.69 7.91
C ALA A 32 -6.05 -8.67 6.77
N ASN A 33 -5.31 -7.56 6.87
CA ASN A 33 -5.20 -6.58 5.81
C ASN A 33 -4.50 -7.15 4.56
N PHE A 34 -3.43 -7.92 4.76
CA PHE A 34 -2.72 -8.60 3.68
C PHE A 34 -3.54 -9.72 3.03
N GLU A 35 -4.32 -10.45 3.82
CA GLU A 35 -5.24 -11.44 3.30
C GLU A 35 -6.39 -10.77 2.53
N ALA A 36 -6.92 -9.65 3.03
CA ALA A 36 -7.91 -8.86 2.30
C ALA A 36 -7.37 -8.38 0.95
N ALA A 37 -6.11 -7.93 0.89
CA ALA A 37 -5.46 -7.58 -0.38
C ALA A 37 -5.43 -8.79 -1.34
N THR A 38 -5.02 -9.97 -0.88
CA THR A 38 -5.00 -11.20 -1.69
C THR A 38 -6.38 -11.55 -2.27
N ARG A 39 -7.46 -11.30 -1.52
CA ARG A 39 -8.85 -11.56 -1.96
C ARG A 39 -9.46 -10.44 -2.81
N ALA A 40 -8.83 -9.27 -2.83
CA ALA A 40 -9.35 -8.10 -3.51
C ALA A 40 -9.29 -8.29 -5.04
N GLN A 41 -10.30 -7.77 -5.74
CA GLN A 41 -10.24 -7.69 -7.19
C GLN A 41 -9.04 -6.86 -7.64
N GLY A 42 -8.45 -7.26 -8.77
CA GLY A 42 -7.33 -6.56 -9.36
C GLY A 42 -6.01 -6.70 -8.61
N PHE A 43 -5.93 -7.40 -7.47
CA PHE A 43 -4.65 -7.68 -6.82
C PHE A 43 -3.83 -8.70 -7.62
N LEU A 44 -2.58 -8.35 -7.95
CA LEU A 44 -1.69 -9.22 -8.73
C LEU A 44 -0.56 -9.82 -7.89
N GLY A 45 -0.27 -9.24 -6.72
CA GLY A 45 0.73 -9.74 -5.79
C GLY A 45 1.40 -8.63 -5.00
N ARG A 46 2.15 -9.02 -3.97
CA ARG A 46 3.00 -8.12 -3.19
C ARG A 46 4.38 -8.70 -2.97
N SER A 47 5.35 -7.85 -2.69
CA SER A 47 6.64 -8.30 -2.16
C SER A 47 6.45 -8.96 -0.81
N GLY A 48 7.20 -10.03 -0.55
CA GLY A 48 7.42 -10.49 0.82
C GLY A 48 8.48 -9.66 1.53
N TYR A 49 8.80 -10.08 2.75
CA TYR A 49 9.82 -9.43 3.58
C TYR A 49 11.05 -10.34 3.77
N PRO A 50 12.26 -9.78 3.94
CA PRO A 50 13.44 -10.56 4.26
C PRO A 50 13.25 -11.41 5.53
N GLY A 51 13.62 -12.69 5.46
CA GLY A 51 13.53 -13.61 6.60
C GLY A 51 12.10 -14.05 7.00
N VAL A 52 11.06 -13.55 6.34
CA VAL A 52 9.68 -13.97 6.57
C VAL A 52 9.32 -15.11 5.60
N PRO A 53 8.87 -16.28 6.09
CA PRO A 53 8.46 -17.38 5.23
C PRO A 53 7.31 -17.02 4.28
N GLY A 54 7.26 -17.67 3.12
CA GLY A 54 6.19 -17.51 2.12
C GLY A 54 6.66 -16.76 0.88
N THR A 55 6.02 -15.63 0.58
CA THR A 55 6.35 -14.83 -0.62
C THR A 55 7.77 -14.29 -0.54
N ARG A 56 8.54 -14.43 -1.62
CA ARG A 56 9.91 -13.86 -1.67
C ARG A 56 9.89 -12.34 -1.72
N SER A 57 10.86 -11.71 -1.06
CA SER A 57 11.12 -10.28 -1.21
C SER A 57 11.50 -9.96 -2.66
N TRP A 58 10.97 -8.84 -3.19
CA TRP A 58 11.34 -8.31 -4.49
C TRP A 58 12.56 -7.41 -4.29
N GLY A 59 13.75 -8.00 -4.47
CA GLY A 59 15.01 -7.35 -4.16
C GLY A 59 15.32 -7.25 -2.66
N VAL A 60 16.37 -6.51 -2.34
CA VAL A 60 16.76 -6.18 -0.96
C VAL A 60 15.81 -5.10 -0.45
N GLN A 61 15.23 -5.29 0.73
CA GLN A 61 14.37 -4.27 1.33
C GLN A 61 15.22 -3.07 1.73
N VAL A 62 14.82 -1.91 1.22
CA VAL A 62 15.36 -0.59 1.55
C VAL A 62 14.19 0.34 1.87
N PHE A 63 14.49 1.45 2.54
CA PHE A 63 13.51 2.46 2.91
C PHE A 63 13.91 3.81 2.33
N PRO A 64 12.96 4.73 2.11
CA PRO A 64 13.26 6.11 1.80
C PRO A 64 14.18 6.75 2.84
N ARG A 65 14.89 7.81 2.43
CA ARG A 65 15.77 8.67 3.25
C ARG A 65 15.16 9.12 4.57
N TYR A 66 13.83 9.17 4.67
CA TYR A 66 13.08 9.57 5.87
C TYR A 66 13.25 8.62 7.06
N ILE A 67 13.75 7.40 6.87
CA ILE A 67 14.10 6.53 7.99
C ILE A 67 15.36 7.01 8.72
N GLU A 68 16.24 7.74 8.03
CA GLU A 68 17.47 8.27 8.61
C GLU A 68 17.15 9.28 9.71
N GLY A 69 17.84 9.16 10.85
CA GLY A 69 17.58 10.02 12.01
C GLY A 69 16.29 9.73 12.79
N SER A 70 15.45 8.79 12.32
CA SER A 70 14.21 8.40 13.03
C SER A 70 14.45 7.58 14.31
N GLY A 71 15.64 6.98 14.45
CA GLY A 71 15.96 6.02 15.51
C GLY A 71 15.47 4.59 15.23
N PHE A 72 14.78 4.35 14.10
CA PHE A 72 14.33 3.03 13.67
C PHE A 72 15.22 2.46 12.57
N THR A 73 15.42 1.14 12.58
CA THR A 73 16.10 0.39 11.51
C THR A 73 15.12 -0.31 10.56
N THR A 74 13.84 -0.33 10.93
CA THR A 74 12.73 -0.89 10.14
C THR A 74 11.52 0.03 10.21
N ALA A 75 10.62 -0.08 9.22
CA ALA A 75 9.47 0.81 9.11
C ALA A 75 8.26 0.08 8.46
N PRO A 76 7.01 0.44 8.82
CA PRO A 76 5.82 -0.07 8.13
C PRO A 76 5.86 0.35 6.66
N SER A 77 5.95 -0.63 5.78
CA SER A 77 5.96 -0.41 4.33
C SER A 77 5.49 -1.66 3.60
N SER A 78 4.90 -1.47 2.42
CA SER A 78 4.47 -2.56 1.55
C SER A 78 4.66 -2.17 0.09
N LEU A 79 4.93 -3.17 -0.76
CA LEU A 79 5.10 -3.02 -2.20
C LEU A 79 4.19 -4.03 -2.90
N SER A 80 3.32 -3.57 -3.79
CA SER A 80 2.35 -4.43 -4.47
C SER A 80 2.06 -4.03 -5.91
N LEU A 81 1.51 -4.98 -6.67
CA LEU A 81 1.06 -4.80 -8.05
C LEU A 81 -0.45 -5.02 -8.14
N TRP A 82 -1.09 -4.18 -8.94
CA TRP A 82 -2.53 -4.15 -9.17
C TRP A 82 -2.82 -4.05 -10.68
N ALA A 83 -4.00 -4.52 -11.08
CA ALA A 83 -4.46 -4.45 -12.46
C ALA A 83 -4.78 -3.01 -12.89
N ASP A 84 -5.35 -2.23 -11.97
CA ASP A 84 -5.82 -0.87 -12.21
C ASP A 84 -5.90 -0.04 -10.91
N ILE A 85 -6.11 1.26 -11.07
CA ILE A 85 -6.14 2.22 -9.95
C ILE A 85 -7.43 2.12 -9.15
N GLU A 86 -8.55 1.81 -9.79
CA GLU A 86 -9.85 1.65 -9.16
C GLU A 86 -9.85 0.48 -8.17
N SER A 87 -9.25 -0.64 -8.55
CA SER A 87 -9.12 -1.85 -7.74
C SER A 87 -8.29 -1.61 -6.49
N LEU A 88 -7.13 -0.97 -6.65
CA LEU A 88 -6.28 -0.58 -5.53
C LEU A 88 -6.99 0.42 -4.60
N MET A 89 -7.68 1.42 -5.17
CA MET A 89 -8.42 2.41 -4.38
C MET A 89 -9.58 1.78 -3.61
N ALA A 90 -10.32 0.86 -4.25
CA ALA A 90 -11.41 0.13 -3.62
C ALA A 90 -10.93 -0.70 -2.43
N PHE A 91 -9.80 -1.40 -2.56
CA PHE A 91 -9.14 -2.05 -1.42
C PHE A 91 -8.68 -1.06 -0.34
N SER A 92 -8.03 0.05 -0.74
CA SER A 92 -7.36 0.95 0.19
C SER A 92 -8.33 1.66 1.14
N TYR A 93 -9.51 2.04 0.66
CA TYR A 93 -10.43 2.91 1.40
C TYR A 93 -11.76 2.25 1.79
N ASN A 94 -11.90 0.93 1.64
CA ASN A 94 -13.08 0.19 2.08
C ASN A 94 -12.71 -1.06 2.90
N GLY A 95 -13.68 -1.61 3.62
CA GLY A 95 -13.54 -2.88 4.33
C GLY A 95 -12.41 -2.90 5.36
N VAL A 96 -11.61 -3.96 5.33
CA VAL A 96 -10.57 -4.28 6.32
C VAL A 96 -9.49 -3.19 6.40
N HIS A 97 -9.01 -2.69 5.25
CA HIS A 97 -7.96 -1.67 5.26
C HIS A 97 -8.50 -0.33 5.79
N ALA A 98 -9.73 0.03 5.44
CA ALA A 98 -10.38 1.23 5.98
C ALA A 98 -10.51 1.20 7.51
N ASP A 99 -10.76 0.04 8.11
CA ASP A 99 -10.75 -0.11 9.58
C ASP A 99 -9.38 0.22 10.18
N ALA A 100 -8.30 -0.30 9.58
CA ALA A 100 -6.95 0.02 10.01
C ALA A 100 -6.62 1.52 9.82
N LEU A 101 -7.01 2.12 8.68
CA LEU A 101 -6.74 3.53 8.38
C LEU A 101 -7.41 4.50 9.37
N LYS A 102 -8.59 4.17 9.91
CA LYS A 102 -9.24 4.99 10.96
C LYS A 102 -8.37 5.15 12.20
N ASN A 103 -7.55 4.16 12.49
CA ASN A 103 -6.71 4.07 13.69
C ASN A 103 -5.24 4.40 13.40
N ALA A 104 -4.86 4.60 12.13
CA ALA A 104 -3.47 4.73 11.71
C ALA A 104 -2.69 5.83 12.45
N ARG A 105 -3.35 6.92 12.87
CA ARG A 105 -2.72 8.03 13.63
C ARG A 105 -2.30 7.64 15.05
N ALA A 106 -2.86 6.56 15.61
CA ALA A 106 -2.46 6.07 16.92
C ALA A 106 -1.12 5.33 16.86
N TRP A 107 -0.81 4.71 15.72
CA TRP A 107 0.35 3.84 15.56
C TRP A 107 1.46 4.46 14.71
N ASN A 108 1.16 5.45 13.87
CA ASN A 108 2.10 6.07 12.95
C ASN A 108 2.38 7.52 13.32
N ALA A 109 3.65 7.89 13.27
CA ALA A 109 4.10 9.27 13.40
C ALA A 109 3.52 10.11 12.27
N ARG A 110 3.23 11.38 12.57
CA ARG A 110 2.85 12.34 11.55
C ARG A 110 4.06 12.61 10.65
N GLN A 111 3.88 12.40 9.35
CA GLN A 111 4.93 12.61 8.36
C GLN A 111 4.68 13.85 7.49
N SER A 112 5.76 14.47 7.02
CA SER A 112 5.75 15.61 6.10
C SER A 112 5.90 15.21 4.63
N TRP A 113 6.21 13.95 4.35
CA TRP A 113 6.33 13.37 2.99
C TRP A 113 5.04 12.62 2.58
N PRO A 114 4.88 12.26 1.29
CA PRO A 114 3.76 11.46 0.81
C PRO A 114 3.67 10.09 1.51
N PRO A 115 2.47 9.63 1.93
CA PRO A 115 2.31 8.32 2.57
C PRO A 115 2.45 7.13 1.61
N LEU A 116 2.29 7.38 0.31
CA LEU A 116 2.26 6.36 -0.73
C LEU A 116 2.65 6.97 -2.08
N VAL A 117 3.05 6.09 -3.00
CA VAL A 117 3.31 6.39 -4.40
C VAL A 117 2.75 5.30 -5.30
N LEU A 118 2.32 5.71 -6.48
CA LEU A 118 1.77 4.92 -7.57
C LEU A 118 2.59 5.17 -8.84
N TRP A 119 2.79 4.13 -9.65
CA TRP A 119 3.38 4.27 -10.98
C TRP A 119 3.00 3.07 -11.85
N TRP A 120 2.97 3.24 -13.17
CA TRP A 120 2.70 2.15 -14.10
C TRP A 120 3.97 1.41 -14.47
N VAL A 121 3.88 0.09 -14.56
CA VAL A 121 4.94 -0.81 -15.00
C VAL A 121 4.45 -1.71 -16.13
N SER A 122 5.37 -2.18 -16.96
CA SER A 122 5.01 -3.16 -17.99
C SER A 122 4.54 -4.48 -17.36
N ALA A 123 3.80 -5.27 -18.13
CA ALA A 123 3.28 -6.57 -17.68
C ALA A 123 4.37 -7.57 -17.25
N THR A 124 5.60 -7.39 -17.70
CA THR A 124 6.75 -8.25 -17.37
C THR A 124 7.64 -7.65 -16.28
N HIS A 125 7.56 -6.34 -16.03
CA HIS A 125 8.38 -5.66 -15.03
C HIS A 125 7.81 -5.82 -13.62
N ARG A 126 8.58 -6.43 -12.73
CA ARG A 126 8.25 -6.52 -11.30
C ARG A 126 9.14 -5.52 -10.56
N PRO A 127 8.57 -4.50 -9.90
CA PRO A 127 9.35 -3.52 -9.16
C PRO A 127 10.00 -4.18 -7.94
N ASP A 128 11.07 -3.58 -7.46
CA ASP A 128 11.71 -3.93 -6.19
C ASP A 128 11.57 -2.79 -5.17
N TRP A 129 12.04 -3.05 -3.93
CA TRP A 129 11.98 -2.06 -2.86
C TRP A 129 12.79 -0.79 -3.15
N GLN A 130 13.90 -0.90 -3.90
CA GLN A 130 14.73 0.26 -4.27
C GLN A 130 13.96 1.17 -5.22
N GLU A 131 13.28 0.61 -6.21
CA GLU A 131 12.40 1.36 -7.09
C GLU A 131 11.27 2.02 -6.28
N GLY A 132 10.60 1.29 -5.39
CA GLY A 132 9.52 1.84 -4.55
C GLY A 132 9.95 3.04 -3.70
N ALA A 133 11.08 2.92 -3.00
CA ALA A 133 11.64 4.01 -2.20
C ALA A 133 12.00 5.22 -3.07
N SER A 134 12.69 5.00 -4.20
CA SER A 134 13.10 6.07 -5.11
C SER A 134 11.90 6.80 -5.73
N ARG A 135 10.81 6.09 -6.05
CA ARG A 135 9.57 6.69 -6.57
C ARG A 135 8.89 7.58 -5.54
N LEU A 136 8.88 7.16 -4.26
CA LEU A 136 8.27 7.95 -3.19
C LEU A 136 9.05 9.24 -2.94
N GLU A 137 10.38 9.15 -2.94
CA GLU A 137 11.27 10.31 -2.83
C GLU A 137 11.12 11.24 -4.03
N TYR A 138 11.06 10.70 -5.25
CA TYR A 138 10.80 11.49 -6.44
C TYR A 138 9.49 12.28 -6.32
N LEU A 139 8.41 11.62 -5.87
CA LEU A 139 7.10 12.25 -5.67
C LEU A 139 7.16 13.39 -4.64
N ASP A 140 7.95 13.25 -3.58
CA ASP A 140 8.17 14.32 -2.59
C ASP A 140 8.95 15.50 -3.21
N ASP A 141 10.05 15.21 -3.90
CA ASP A 141 10.96 16.23 -4.43
C ASP A 141 10.41 16.98 -5.65
N HIS A 142 9.61 16.31 -6.50
CA HIS A 142 9.19 16.84 -7.80
C HIS A 142 7.68 17.00 -7.95
N GLY A 143 6.89 16.48 -7.00
CA GLY A 143 5.44 16.42 -7.12
C GLY A 143 4.94 15.34 -8.10
N PRO A 144 3.62 15.23 -8.28
CA PRO A 144 3.01 14.18 -9.10
C PRO A 144 3.34 14.30 -10.59
N SER A 145 3.63 13.16 -11.22
CA SER A 145 3.76 13.00 -12.67
C SER A 145 3.54 11.53 -13.06
N ALA A 146 3.47 11.22 -14.36
CA ALA A 146 3.42 9.83 -14.84
C ALA A 146 4.55 8.94 -14.30
N HIS A 147 5.71 9.54 -13.93
CA HIS A 147 6.82 8.83 -13.31
C HIS A 147 6.50 8.36 -11.89
N ALA A 148 5.81 9.18 -11.09
CA ALA A 148 5.45 8.86 -9.72
C ALA A 148 4.29 9.77 -9.30
N PHE A 149 3.18 9.18 -8.88
CA PHE A 149 1.96 9.92 -8.55
C PHE A 149 1.23 9.33 -7.37
N ASN A 150 0.07 9.89 -7.04
CA ASN A 150 -0.80 9.38 -5.98
C ASN A 150 -2.28 9.55 -6.38
N PHE A 151 -3.21 9.09 -5.54
CA PHE A 151 -4.64 9.15 -5.86
C PHE A 151 -5.22 10.57 -6.06
N LYS A 152 -4.55 11.62 -5.59
CA LYS A 152 -5.02 13.01 -5.74
C LYS A 152 -4.81 13.52 -7.16
N GLN A 153 -3.74 13.07 -7.82
CA GLN A 153 -3.42 13.43 -9.20
C GLN A 153 -2.97 12.16 -9.93
N PRO A 154 -3.92 11.36 -10.44
CA PRO A 154 -3.65 10.05 -10.99
C PRO A 154 -3.30 10.11 -12.47
N TYR A 155 -2.42 9.22 -12.92
CA TYR A 155 -2.03 9.09 -14.32
C TYR A 155 -2.43 7.71 -14.86
N GLY A 156 -2.65 7.62 -16.17
CA GLY A 156 -2.87 6.38 -16.92
C GLY A 156 -1.54 5.73 -17.38
N PRO A 157 -1.58 4.50 -17.89
CA PRO A 157 -0.39 3.79 -18.38
C PRO A 157 0.21 4.41 -19.65
N ASP A 158 -0.52 5.28 -20.33
CA ASP A 158 -0.06 6.12 -21.44
C ASP A 158 0.67 7.40 -20.97
N GLY A 159 0.67 7.68 -19.67
CA GLY A 159 1.32 8.83 -19.07
C GLY A 159 0.45 10.09 -19.01
N GLU A 160 -0.81 10.00 -19.41
CA GLU A 160 -1.75 11.11 -19.34
C GLU A 160 -2.43 11.19 -17.96
N GLU A 161 -2.77 12.39 -17.50
CA GLU A 161 -3.55 12.54 -16.27
C GLU A 161 -4.99 12.04 -16.50
N ILE A 162 -5.51 11.28 -15.54
CA ILE A 162 -6.84 10.66 -15.63
C ILE A 162 -7.74 11.09 -14.47
N THR A 163 -9.02 10.78 -14.58
CA THR A 163 -9.95 10.81 -13.45
C THR A 163 -10.29 9.38 -13.05
N ILE A 164 -10.12 9.05 -11.77
CA ILE A 164 -10.47 7.72 -11.25
C ILE A 164 -11.98 7.51 -11.36
N ASP A 165 -12.39 6.40 -11.96
CA ASP A 165 -13.80 6.05 -12.09
C ASP A 165 -14.39 5.63 -10.73
N ARG A 166 -15.17 6.54 -10.13
CA ARG A 166 -15.75 6.35 -8.80
C ARG A 166 -16.86 5.32 -8.77
N GLU A 167 -17.58 5.12 -9.86
CA GLU A 167 -18.60 4.07 -9.92
C GLU A 167 -17.93 2.71 -9.99
N ARG A 168 -16.86 2.59 -10.78
CA ARG A 168 -16.05 1.37 -10.81
C ARG A 168 -15.44 1.04 -9.45
N VAL A 169 -14.93 2.03 -8.72
CA VAL A 169 -14.43 1.85 -7.34
C VAL A 169 -15.52 1.28 -6.43
N LYS A 170 -16.75 1.81 -6.50
CA LYS A 170 -17.88 1.31 -5.68
C LYS A 170 -18.26 -0.13 -6.02
N GLU A 171 -18.32 -0.47 -7.31
CA GLU A 171 -18.60 -1.83 -7.77
C GLU A 171 -17.56 -2.81 -7.24
N VAL A 172 -16.27 -2.48 -7.38
CA VAL A 172 -15.18 -3.32 -6.89
C VAL A 172 -15.21 -3.43 -5.37
N ALA A 173 -15.48 -2.34 -4.66
CA ALA A 173 -15.60 -2.35 -3.21
C ALA A 173 -16.74 -3.28 -2.73
N ALA A 174 -17.89 -3.28 -3.40
CA ALA A 174 -19.00 -4.18 -3.10
C ALA A 174 -18.61 -5.66 -3.31
N GLN A 175 -17.87 -5.97 -4.38
CA GLN A 175 -17.38 -7.32 -4.63
C GLN A 175 -16.35 -7.78 -3.59
N ASN A 176 -15.46 -6.87 -3.19
CA ASN A 176 -14.48 -7.13 -2.13
C ASN A 176 -15.18 -7.39 -0.79
N ALA A 177 -16.23 -6.61 -0.46
CA ALA A 177 -16.98 -6.77 0.79
C ALA A 177 -17.55 -8.20 0.94
N THR A 178 -18.12 -8.78 -0.12
CA THR A 178 -18.61 -10.17 -0.10
C THR A 178 -17.51 -11.19 0.19
N ARG A 179 -16.27 -10.95 -0.27
CA ARG A 179 -15.13 -11.87 -0.15
C ARG A 179 -14.33 -11.72 1.16
N GLN A 180 -14.56 -10.63 1.88
CA GLN A 180 -13.74 -10.21 3.02
C GLN A 180 -14.58 -10.03 4.30
N GLN A 181 -15.84 -10.45 4.28
CA GLN A 181 -16.77 -10.27 5.41
C GLN A 181 -16.24 -10.91 6.70
N ASP A 182 -15.68 -12.13 6.61
CA ASP A 182 -15.06 -12.85 7.72
C ASP A 182 -13.85 -12.08 8.30
N LEU A 183 -13.02 -11.49 7.45
CA LEU A 183 -11.88 -10.68 7.86
C LEU A 183 -12.32 -9.37 8.51
N LEU A 184 -13.39 -8.75 8.00
CA LEU A 184 -13.94 -7.54 8.57
C LEU A 184 -14.53 -7.79 9.97
N GLU A 185 -15.24 -8.89 10.14
CA GLU A 185 -15.75 -9.34 11.45
C GLU A 185 -14.62 -9.66 12.42
N LEU A 186 -13.49 -10.19 11.94
CA LEU A 186 -12.30 -10.40 12.75
C LEU A 186 -11.71 -9.07 13.22
N VAL A 187 -11.42 -8.12 12.31
CA VAL A 187 -10.72 -6.87 12.68
C VAL A 187 -11.59 -5.91 13.50
N SER A 188 -12.91 -5.93 13.31
CA SER A 188 -13.83 -5.09 14.11
C SER A 188 -13.87 -5.46 15.59
N LYS A 189 -13.43 -6.67 15.95
CA LYS A 189 -13.32 -7.14 17.34
C LYS A 189 -11.95 -6.87 17.95
N LEU A 190 -10.96 -6.44 17.16
CA LEU A 190 -9.62 -6.16 17.65
C LEU A 190 -9.59 -4.82 18.37
N LYS A 191 -8.91 -4.78 19.52
CA LYS A 191 -8.62 -3.52 20.21
C LYS A 191 -7.68 -2.67 19.37
N VAL A 192 -7.79 -1.36 19.54
CA VAL A 192 -6.89 -0.36 18.95
C VAL A 192 -5.64 -0.22 19.80
#